data_AF-A0A4U6XVI8-F1
#
_entry.id   AF-A0A4U6XVI8-F1
#
_cell.length_a   1.000
_cell.length_b   1.000
_cell.length_c   1.000
_cell.angle_alpha   90.00
_cell.angle_beta   90.00
_cell.angle_gamma   90.00
#
_symmetry.space_group_name_H-M   'P 1'
#
loop_
_entity.id
_entity.type
_entity.pdbx_description
1 polymer ?
#
loop_
_entity_poly.entity_id
_entity_poly.type
_entity_poly.pdbx_seq_one_letter_code
_entity_poly.pdbx_strand_id
1 'polypeptide(L)'
;MEDRDSVGIIDWEMAGFVPRDWIRTKFRICHAMDFDFPGHDGERLGERLEWRRRVQLRLGEEGFHEVSEAYMARLQSTVRDG
;
A
#
# COMPACT_ATOMS: atom_id res chain seq x y z
N MET A 1 -30.20 24.87 2.47
CA MET A 1 -29.90 23.55 1.88
C MET A 1 -28.48 23.26 2.31
N GLU A 2 -28.34 22.39 3.30
CA GLU A 2 -27.06 22.08 3.95
C GLU A 2 -26.25 21.23 2.98
N ASP A 3 -25.15 21.77 2.47
CA ASP A 3 -24.23 21.06 1.59
C ASP A 3 -23.55 20.02 2.49
N ARG A 4 -24.01 18.77 2.41
CA ARG A 4 -23.34 17.66 3.09
C ARG A 4 -22.04 17.45 2.35
N ASP A 5 -20.92 17.82 2.98
CA ASP A 5 -19.56 17.58 2.49
C ASP A 5 -19.42 16.11 2.08
N SER A 6 -19.62 15.84 0.81
CA SER A 6 -19.61 14.48 0.28
C SER A 6 -18.17 14.10 -0.05
N VAL A 7 -17.65 13.09 0.66
CA VAL A 7 -16.32 12.53 0.38
C VAL A 7 -16.47 11.42 -0.67
N GLY A 8 -15.94 11.66 -1.86
CA GLY A 8 -15.79 10.64 -2.90
C GLY A 8 -14.50 9.84 -2.70
N ILE A 9 -14.60 8.51 -2.66
CA ILE A 9 -13.44 7.61 -2.69
C ILE A 9 -13.22 7.16 -4.14
N ILE A 10 -12.04 7.41 -4.68
CA ILE A 10 -11.63 6.92 -6.00
C ILE A 10 -10.79 5.66 -5.81
N ASP A 11 -11.21 4.57 -6.45
CA ASP A 11 -10.36 3.41 -6.66
C ASP A 11 -9.44 3.68 -7.85
N TRP A 12 -8.18 3.96 -7.53
CA TRP A 12 -7.12 4.27 -8.50
C TRP A 12 -6.80 3.10 -9.45
N GLU A 13 -7.02 1.85 -9.03
CA GLU A 13 -6.81 0.69 -9.90
C GLU A 13 -7.90 0.62 -10.97
N MET A 14 -9.15 0.85 -10.56
CA MET A 14 -10.30 0.90 -11.48
C MET A 14 -10.25 2.11 -12.41
N ALA A 15 -9.64 3.21 -11.97
CA ALA A 15 -9.44 4.41 -12.79
C ALA A 15 -8.29 4.28 -13.81
N GLY A 16 -7.52 3.19 -13.78
CA GLY A 16 -6.36 3.00 -14.67
C GLY A 16 -5.20 3.96 -14.39
N PHE A 17 -5.17 4.59 -13.21
CA PHE A 17 -4.14 5.55 -12.83
C PHE A 17 -3.62 5.23 -11.44
N VAL A 18 -2.34 4.91 -11.33
CA VAL A 18 -1.68 4.67 -10.05
C VAL A 18 -0.64 5.77 -9.82
N PRO A 19 -0.82 6.64 -8.79
CA PRO A 19 0.21 7.61 -8.44
C PRO A 19 1.55 6.91 -8.21
N ARG A 20 2.66 7.50 -8.71
CA ARG A 20 4.01 6.90 -8.55
C ARG A 20 4.32 6.58 -7.09
N ASP A 21 3.96 7.47 -6.18
CA ASP A 21 4.18 7.31 -4.75
C ASP A 21 3.34 6.18 -4.15
N TRP A 22 2.21 5.83 -4.80
CA TRP A 22 1.37 4.71 -4.37
C TRP A 22 1.96 3.35 -4.73
N ILE A 23 2.78 3.24 -5.78
CA ILE A 23 3.36 1.98 -6.24
C ILE A 23 4.21 1.34 -5.13
N ARG A 24 5.19 2.08 -4.61
CA ARG A 24 6.04 1.59 -3.51
C ARG A 24 5.28 1.47 -2.20
N THR A 25 4.40 2.43 -1.92
CA THR A 25 3.57 2.41 -0.70
C THR A 25 2.72 1.16 -0.61
N LYS A 26 2.08 0.73 -1.71
CA LYS A 26 1.20 -0.45 -1.74
C LYS A 26 1.93 -1.74 -1.35
N PHE A 27 3.16 -1.96 -1.83
CA PHE A 27 3.97 -3.12 -1.41
C PHE A 27 4.31 -3.10 0.09
N ARG A 28 4.36 -1.92 0.72
CA ARG A 28 4.71 -1.79 2.14
C ARG A 28 3.54 -2.12 3.05
N ILE A 29 2.33 -1.67 2.69
CA ILE A 29 1.16 -1.71 3.57
C ILE A 29 0.11 -2.75 3.18
N CYS A 30 0.12 -3.24 1.94
CA CYS A 30 -0.91 -4.15 1.43
C CYS A 30 -0.35 -5.55 1.23
N HIS A 31 -1.15 -6.58 1.52
CA HIS A 31 -0.81 -7.98 1.27
C HIS A 31 -1.20 -8.48 -0.13
N ALA A 32 -1.87 -7.65 -0.93
CA ALA A 32 -2.36 -8.04 -2.25
C ALA A 32 -1.24 -8.33 -3.27
N MET A 33 0.00 -7.95 -3.00
CA MET A 33 1.15 -8.17 -3.89
C MET A 33 2.16 -9.19 -3.34
N ASP A 34 1.74 -9.95 -2.33
CA ASP A 34 2.53 -11.07 -1.85
C ASP A 34 2.29 -12.29 -2.74
N PHE A 35 3.37 -12.96 -3.15
CA PHE A 35 3.24 -14.23 -3.83
C PHE A 35 2.91 -15.37 -2.85
N ASP A 36 2.29 -16.41 -3.40
CA ASP A 36 2.12 -17.67 -2.70
C ASP A 36 3.37 -18.54 -2.90
N PHE A 37 4.29 -18.41 -1.95
CA PHE A 37 5.54 -19.13 -1.98
C PHE A 37 5.36 -20.59 -1.54
N PRO A 38 6.00 -21.56 -2.21
CA PRO A 38 6.01 -22.95 -1.77
C PRO A 38 6.74 -23.11 -0.43
N GLY A 39 6.58 -24.27 0.23
CA GLY A 39 7.22 -24.57 1.52
C GLY A 39 6.27 -24.49 2.71
N HIS A 40 6.78 -24.85 3.89
CA HIS A 40 6.01 -24.81 5.15
C HIS A 40 5.87 -23.37 5.68
N ASP A 41 4.97 -23.13 6.63
CA ASP A 41 4.60 -21.77 7.08
C ASP A 41 5.79 -20.85 7.41
N GLY A 42 6.84 -21.37 8.07
CA GLY A 42 8.02 -20.57 8.43
C GLY A 42 8.86 -20.14 7.22
N GLU A 43 9.11 -21.06 6.30
CA GLU A 43 9.80 -20.81 5.02
C GLU A 43 8.99 -19.83 4.17
N ARG A 44 7.68 -20.09 4.02
CA ARG A 44 6.75 -19.23 3.27
C ARG A 44 6.75 -17.80 3.80
N LEU A 45 6.75 -17.64 5.13
CA LEU A 45 6.82 -16.32 5.76
C LEU A 45 8.16 -15.64 5.48
N GLY A 46 9.27 -16.36 5.59
CA GLY A 46 10.62 -15.86 5.29
C GLY A 46 10.76 -15.39 3.84
N GLU A 47 10.30 -16.19 2.87
CA GLU A 47 10.31 -15.83 1.45
C GLU A 47 9.46 -14.61 1.15
N ARG A 48 8.26 -14.52 1.75
CA ARG A 48 7.39 -13.35 1.62
C ARG A 48 8.03 -12.07 2.16
N LEU A 49 8.66 -12.13 3.33
CA LEU A 49 9.35 -10.98 3.93
C LEU A 49 10.55 -10.55 3.08
N GLU A 50 11.34 -11.49 2.60
CA GLU A 50 12.51 -11.20 1.77
C GLU A 50 12.12 -10.65 0.39
N TRP A 51 11.06 -11.18 -0.23
CA TRP A 51 10.45 -10.64 -1.44
C TRP A 51 10.09 -9.17 -1.27
N ARG A 52 9.30 -8.85 -0.23
CA ARG A 52 8.90 -7.47 0.09
C ARG A 52 10.10 -6.57 0.24
N ARG A 53 11.12 -7.01 0.99
CA ARG A 53 12.34 -6.23 1.24
C ARG A 53 13.04 -5.87 -0.07
N ARG A 54 13.22 -6.83 -0.97
CA ARG A 54 13.89 -6.60 -2.27
C ARG A 54 13.13 -5.64 -3.15
N VAL A 55 11.80 -5.80 -3.25
CA VAL A 55 10.96 -4.90 -4.04
C VAL A 55 10.99 -3.49 -3.50
N GLN A 56 10.87 -3.32 -2.19
CA GLN A 56 10.94 -2.00 -1.53
C GLN A 56 12.26 -1.29 -1.80
N LEU A 57 13.37 -2.02 -1.74
CA LEU A 57 14.69 -1.48 -2.03
C LEU A 57 14.77 -1.02 -3.49
N ARG A 58 14.42 -1.90 -4.43
CA ARG A 58 14.52 -1.63 -5.87
C ARG A 58 13.62 -0.47 -6.31
N LEU A 59 12.39 -0.40 -5.80
CA LEU A 59 11.49 0.73 -6.08
C LEU A 59 12.06 2.04 -5.52
N GLY A 60 12.73 2.00 -4.37
CA GLY A 60 13.44 3.17 -3.85
C GLY A 60 14.58 3.64 -4.75
N GLU A 61 15.38 2.70 -5.26
CA GLU A 61 16.48 2.99 -6.21
C GLU A 61 15.98 3.59 -7.53
N GLU A 62 14.78 3.20 -7.99
CA GLU A 62 14.15 3.74 -9.20
C GLU A 62 13.41 5.07 -8.97
N GLY A 63 13.49 5.64 -7.76
CA GLY A 63 12.88 6.93 -7.44
C GLY A 63 11.36 6.84 -7.22
N PHE A 64 10.85 5.69 -6.79
CA PHE A 64 9.49 5.61 -6.25
C PHE A 64 9.52 5.97 -4.76
N HIS A 65 8.85 7.07 -4.44
CA HIS A 65 8.74 7.55 -3.07
C HIS A 65 7.71 6.71 -2.32
N GLU A 66 7.84 6.67 -1.01
CA GLU A 66 6.93 5.96 -0.13
C GLU A 66 6.25 6.97 0.79
N VAL A 67 4.92 6.87 0.91
CA VAL A 67 4.06 7.77 1.68
C VAL A 67 3.21 6.99 2.69
N SER A 68 3.70 5.84 3.17
CA SER A 68 2.95 4.95 4.07
C SER A 68 2.64 5.62 5.41
N GLU A 69 3.55 6.43 5.94
CA GLU A 69 3.32 7.19 7.18
C GLU A 69 2.14 8.14 7.05
N ALA A 70 2.12 8.97 6.00
CA ALA A 70 1.02 9.89 5.72
C ALA A 70 -0.30 9.13 5.48
N TYR A 71 -0.25 8.01 4.77
CA TYR A 71 -1.41 7.16 4.56
C TYR A 71 -1.98 6.59 5.86
N MET A 72 -1.12 6.08 6.75
CA MET A 72 -1.53 5.51 8.05
C MET A 72 -2.06 6.60 8.99
N ALA A 73 -1.46 7.79 8.99
CA ALA A 73 -1.97 8.94 9.74
C ALA A 73 -3.39 9.33 9.31
N ARG A 74 -3.65 9.41 8.00
CA ARG A 74 -4.99 9.65 7.45
C ARG A 74 -5.98 8.56 7.86
N LEU A 75 -5.56 7.30 7.79
CA LEU A 75 -6.42 6.17 8.17
C LEU A 75 -6.84 6.24 9.64
N GLN A 76 -5.89 6.58 10.52
CA GLN A 76 -6.14 6.74 11.95
C GLN A 76 -7.07 7.92 12.26
N SER A 77 -6.99 9.02 11.49
CA SER A 77 -7.92 10.15 11.67
C SER A 77 -9.33 9.79 11.21
N THR A 78 -9.48 9.16 10.04
CA THR A 78 -10.79 8.73 9.54
C THR A 78 -11.49 7.74 10.48
N VAL A 79 -10.76 6.87 11.19
CA VAL A 79 -11.35 5.96 12.19
C VAL A 79 -11.79 6.68 13.46
N ARG A 80 -11.15 7.80 13.83
CA ARG A 80 -11.50 8.57 15.04
C ARG A 80 -12.68 9.51 14.83
N ASP A 81 -12.86 9.99 13.60
CA ASP A 81 -13.88 10.97 13.24
C ASP A 81 -15.15 10.32 12.62
N GLY A 82 -15.21 8.98 12.55
CA GLY A 82 -16.30 8.19 11.96
C GLY A 82 -17.21 7.50 12.96
#